data_AF-A0A162I3L9-F1
#
_entry.id   AF-A0A162I3L9-F1
#
_cell.length_a   1.000
_cell.length_b   1.000
_cell.length_c   1.000
_cell.angle_alpha   90.00
_cell.angle_beta   90.00
_cell.angle_gamma   90.00
#
_symmetry.space_group_name_H-M   'P 1'
#
loop_
_entity.id
_entity.type
_entity.pdbx_description
1 polymer ?
#
loop_
_entity_poly.entity_id
_entity_poly.type
_entity_poly.pdbx_seq_one_letter_code
_entity_poly.pdbx_strand_id
1 'polypeptide(L)'
;MSDSQDVSAPPTEDEEAAQNAFVASVQALYNAGTPLFTKEMIRLAQERIDSLAEDLLPEEIELLGFDGKKHAQPFSLSLFTKADGQIYLPEIYFKSFESLTMPSPSPRGEESMISVCIVAASHTCGEKRPGTSQDDVKSAFDRYFRTWEQSEAWTTLEQQIRLHLPTLPKTIDKVIGFGLGDLTYDAIICGDDDGRKNRSSEQHALMLMLVRLFKEHTGNSVKCYAQDPMYADTCKGILVEKGVDVVHGNTGFLLVDENSIVLSFSPNIPVRQVIADLPRPAVMACDKISEPTRSEWQRMGTAWISPYSTDPVSPRVLAMREDYVELLIKTTETVESAVYLRKETIPNLSQGRVPSS
;
A
#
# COMPACT_ATOMS: atom_id res chain seq x y z
N MET A 1 -35.55 -23.05 0.62
CA MET A 1 -36.19 -21.95 1.37
C MET A 1 -35.63 -21.96 2.77
N SER A 2 -34.63 -21.10 2.99
CA SER A 2 -34.19 -20.64 4.30
C SER A 2 -33.57 -19.27 4.03
N ASP A 3 -34.44 -18.27 3.94
CA ASP A 3 -34.08 -16.86 3.96
C ASP A 3 -33.47 -16.56 5.33
N SER A 4 -32.16 -16.68 5.46
CA SER A 4 -31.43 -15.99 6.52
C SER A 4 -31.21 -14.57 6.05
N GLN A 5 -32.26 -13.76 6.19
CA GLN A 5 -32.15 -12.30 6.15
C GLN A 5 -31.23 -11.89 7.30
N ASP A 6 -29.95 -11.73 7.03
CA ASP A 6 -29.01 -11.04 7.92
C ASP A 6 -29.29 -9.53 7.82
N VAL A 7 -30.45 -9.14 8.35
CA VAL A 7 -30.74 -7.75 8.69
C VAL A 7 -30.18 -7.62 10.09
N SER A 8 -28.91 -7.21 10.22
CA SER A 8 -28.38 -6.85 11.53
C SER A 8 -29.32 -5.82 12.12
N ALA A 9 -29.85 -6.10 13.32
CA ALA A 9 -30.68 -5.14 14.03
C ALA A 9 -29.94 -3.79 14.10
N PRO A 10 -30.66 -2.66 14.02
CA PRO A 10 -30.02 -1.37 14.24
C PRO A 10 -29.29 -1.40 15.60
N PRO A 11 -28.10 -0.78 15.70
CA PRO A 11 -27.35 -0.75 16.94
C PRO A 11 -28.22 -0.19 18.06
N THR A 12 -28.06 -0.74 19.25
CA THR A 12 -28.66 -0.21 20.48
C THR A 12 -28.08 1.17 20.80
N GLU A 13 -28.79 1.96 21.60
CA GLU A 13 -28.28 3.29 22.04
C GLU A 13 -26.93 3.18 22.75
N ASP A 14 -26.71 2.10 23.52
CA ASP A 14 -25.44 1.83 24.20
C ASP A 14 -24.31 1.49 23.21
N GLU A 15 -24.59 0.72 22.16
CA GLU A 15 -23.64 0.41 21.09
C GLU A 15 -23.28 1.67 20.28
N GLU A 16 -24.26 2.51 19.96
CA GLU A 16 -24.03 3.78 19.28
C GLU A 16 -23.19 4.75 20.14
N ALA A 17 -23.46 4.81 21.45
CA ALA A 17 -22.70 5.62 22.39
C ALA A 17 -21.25 5.14 22.52
N ALA A 18 -21.02 3.82 22.63
CA ALA A 18 -19.69 3.22 22.68
C ALA A 18 -18.89 3.52 21.40
N GLN A 19 -19.53 3.35 20.25
CA GLN A 19 -18.95 3.64 18.95
C GLN A 19 -18.55 5.10 18.79
N ASN A 20 -19.44 6.03 19.16
CA ASN A 20 -19.15 7.45 19.14
C ASN A 20 -17.97 7.82 20.07
N ALA A 21 -17.89 7.19 21.25
CA ALA A 21 -16.77 7.38 22.17
C ALA A 21 -15.44 6.82 21.61
N PHE A 22 -15.48 5.68 20.93
CA PHE A 22 -14.34 5.11 20.23
C PHE A 22 -13.84 6.04 19.12
N VAL A 23 -14.74 6.48 18.22
CA VAL A 23 -14.42 7.40 17.12
C VAL A 23 -13.82 8.70 17.65
N ALA A 24 -14.42 9.28 18.70
CA ALA A 24 -13.89 10.49 19.34
C ALA A 24 -12.47 10.28 19.91
N SER A 25 -12.20 9.10 20.47
CA SER A 25 -10.87 8.74 21.00
C SER A 25 -9.82 8.59 19.88
N VAL A 26 -10.18 7.92 18.77
CA VAL A 26 -9.33 7.82 17.57
C VAL A 26 -9.00 9.22 17.05
N GLN A 27 -10.00 10.08 16.88
CA GLN A 27 -9.83 11.44 16.39
C GLN A 27 -8.94 12.27 17.34
N ALA A 28 -9.13 12.16 18.66
CA ALA A 28 -8.31 12.86 19.63
C ALA A 28 -6.82 12.47 19.53
N LEU A 29 -6.52 11.17 19.47
CA LEU A 29 -5.15 10.67 19.31
C LEU A 29 -4.54 11.08 17.97
N TYR A 30 -5.32 10.98 16.88
CA TYR A 30 -4.89 11.36 15.55
C TYR A 30 -4.59 12.86 15.46
N ASN A 31 -5.46 13.72 16.00
CA ASN A 31 -5.27 15.17 16.02
C ASN A 31 -4.11 15.60 16.92
N ALA A 32 -3.81 14.82 17.97
CA ALA A 32 -2.63 15.01 18.80
C ALA A 32 -1.30 14.60 18.14
N GLY A 33 -1.35 14.06 16.91
CA GLY A 33 -0.16 13.65 16.15
C GLY A 33 0.29 12.21 16.43
N THR A 34 -0.52 11.39 17.10
CA THR A 34 -0.19 9.99 17.36
C THR A 34 -0.19 9.19 16.06
N PRO A 35 0.91 8.55 15.65
CA PRO A 35 0.94 7.73 14.43
C PRO A 35 -0.02 6.55 14.58
N LEU A 36 -0.89 6.34 13.59
CA LEU A 36 -1.69 5.11 13.51
C LEU A 36 -0.81 3.94 13.10
N PHE A 37 0.24 4.18 12.32
CA PHE A 37 1.14 3.13 11.84
C PHE A 37 2.57 3.40 12.27
N THR A 38 3.22 2.43 12.91
CA THR A 38 4.64 2.52 13.26
C THR A 38 5.38 1.30 12.76
N LYS A 39 6.68 1.43 12.46
CA LYS A 39 7.53 0.28 12.12
C LYS A 39 7.51 -0.78 13.22
N GLU A 40 7.38 -0.37 14.47
CA GLU A 40 7.33 -1.29 15.60
C GLU A 40 6.05 -2.14 15.60
N MET A 41 4.88 -1.54 15.36
CA MET A 41 3.63 -2.29 15.21
C MET A 41 3.72 -3.31 14.08
N ILE A 42 4.26 -2.89 12.91
CA ILE A 42 4.42 -3.76 11.74
C ILE A 42 5.38 -4.92 12.05
N ARG A 43 6.53 -4.62 12.67
CA ARG A 43 7.53 -5.62 13.06
C ARG A 43 6.96 -6.63 14.04
N LEU A 44 6.30 -6.18 15.11
CA LEU A 44 5.71 -7.05 16.13
C LEU A 44 4.59 -7.92 15.55
N ALA A 45 3.75 -7.36 14.66
CA ALA A 45 2.73 -8.14 13.96
C ALA A 45 3.36 -9.21 13.05
N GLN A 46 4.45 -8.89 12.34
CA GLN A 46 5.15 -9.84 11.48
C GLN A 46 5.81 -10.96 12.28
N GLU A 47 6.53 -10.62 13.36
CA GLU A 47 7.10 -11.61 14.27
C GLU A 47 6.04 -12.52 14.87
N ARG A 48 4.85 -11.98 15.12
CA ARG A 48 3.73 -12.77 15.59
C ARG A 48 3.28 -13.76 14.52
N ILE A 49 3.11 -13.34 13.27
CA ILE A 49 2.80 -14.24 12.14
C ILE A 49 3.88 -15.33 12.00
N ASP A 50 5.16 -14.95 12.02
CA ASP A 50 6.28 -15.88 11.85
C ASP A 50 6.37 -16.91 12.99
N SER A 51 5.84 -16.56 14.18
CA SER A 51 5.75 -17.46 15.33
C SER A 51 4.57 -18.43 15.28
N LEU A 52 3.60 -18.22 14.39
CA LEU A 52 2.42 -19.09 14.29
C LEU A 52 2.83 -20.43 13.66
N ALA A 53 2.54 -21.51 14.39
CA ALA A 53 2.61 -22.87 13.87
C ALA A 53 1.19 -23.34 13.56
N GLU A 54 1.00 -24.02 12.41
CA GLU A 54 -0.31 -24.51 11.95
C GLU A 54 -1.05 -25.36 13.01
N ASP A 55 -0.30 -26.10 13.84
CA ASP A 55 -0.87 -27.01 14.85
C ASP A 55 -1.18 -26.35 16.21
N LEU A 56 -0.79 -25.09 16.43
CA LEU A 56 -0.86 -24.39 17.71
C LEU A 56 -1.34 -22.94 17.51
N LEU A 57 -2.58 -22.80 17.06
CA LEU A 57 -3.22 -21.49 16.91
C LEU A 57 -3.82 -21.03 18.25
N PRO A 58 -3.43 -19.85 18.77
CA PRO A 58 -4.02 -19.31 19.98
C PRO A 58 -5.46 -18.85 19.71
N GLU A 59 -6.31 -18.77 20.75
CA GLU A 59 -7.66 -18.18 20.63
C GLU A 59 -7.61 -16.66 20.44
N GLU A 60 -6.59 -16.01 21.01
CA GLU A 60 -6.38 -14.56 20.91
C GLU A 60 -4.90 -14.24 20.71
N ILE A 61 -4.64 -13.11 20.06
CA ILE A 61 -3.31 -12.56 19.89
C ILE A 61 -3.26 -11.14 20.44
N GLU A 62 -2.26 -10.87 21.27
CA GLU A 62 -1.94 -9.50 21.68
C GLU A 62 -1.19 -8.76 20.58
N LEU A 63 -1.72 -7.63 20.14
CA LEU A 63 -1.06 -6.72 19.21
C LEU A 63 -0.91 -5.33 19.84
N LEU A 64 0.12 -4.60 19.40
CA LEU A 64 0.38 -3.23 19.83
C LEU A 64 -0.59 -2.28 19.12
N GLY A 65 -1.43 -1.60 19.89
CA GLY A 65 -2.32 -0.56 19.41
C GLY A 65 -1.64 0.80 19.28
N PHE A 66 -2.25 1.70 18.50
CA PHE A 66 -1.72 3.05 18.29
C PHE A 66 -1.83 3.95 19.53
N ASP A 67 -2.54 3.53 20.56
CA ASP A 67 -2.54 4.14 21.90
C ASP A 67 -1.34 3.72 22.76
N GLY A 68 -0.42 2.90 22.20
CA GLY A 68 0.78 2.40 22.88
C GLY A 68 0.53 1.24 23.83
N LYS A 69 -0.68 0.68 23.87
CA LYS A 69 -1.03 -0.47 24.72
C LYS A 69 -1.17 -1.73 23.90
N LYS A 70 -1.07 -2.88 24.57
CA LYS A 70 -1.42 -4.17 23.96
C LYS A 70 -2.92 -4.38 24.03
N HIS A 71 -3.49 -4.87 22.94
CA HIS A 71 -4.91 -5.20 22.83
C HIS A 71 -5.05 -6.63 22.32
N ALA A 72 -6.00 -7.37 22.87
CA ALA A 72 -6.34 -8.70 22.38
C ALA A 72 -7.11 -8.57 21.07
N GLN A 73 -6.66 -9.30 20.05
CA GLN A 73 -7.39 -9.55 18.83
C GLN A 73 -7.87 -11.01 18.85
N PRO A 74 -9.19 -11.27 18.72
CA PRO A 74 -9.69 -12.62 18.52
C PRO A 74 -9.06 -13.25 17.28
N PHE A 75 -8.53 -14.45 17.44
CA PHE A 75 -7.85 -15.16 16.38
C PHE A 75 -8.87 -16.05 15.64
N SER A 76 -9.18 -15.71 14.39
CA SER A 76 -10.19 -16.45 13.62
C SER A 76 -9.68 -17.85 13.26
N LEU A 77 -10.48 -18.88 13.59
CA LEU A 77 -10.27 -20.28 13.20
C LEU A 77 -10.23 -20.50 11.68
N SER A 78 -10.58 -19.49 10.87
CA SER A 78 -10.49 -19.55 9.41
C SER A 78 -9.05 -19.49 8.87
N LEU A 79 -8.08 -19.11 9.69
CA LEU A 79 -6.66 -19.15 9.33
C LEU A 79 -6.20 -20.59 9.13
N PHE A 80 -5.46 -20.87 8.05
CA PHE A 80 -5.02 -22.19 7.60
C PHE A 80 -6.14 -23.15 7.19
N THR A 81 -7.40 -22.68 7.10
CA THR A 81 -8.49 -23.50 6.59
C THR A 81 -8.29 -23.75 5.09
N LYS A 82 -8.42 -25.00 4.68
CA LYS A 82 -8.56 -25.36 3.27
C LYS A 82 -10.04 -25.49 2.94
N ALA A 83 -10.57 -24.57 2.17
CA ALA A 83 -11.95 -24.62 1.69
C ALA A 83 -11.95 -24.36 0.18
N ASP A 84 -12.66 -25.18 -0.59
CA ASP A 84 -12.89 -24.99 -2.03
C ASP A 84 -11.62 -24.72 -2.85
N GLY A 85 -10.50 -25.40 -2.54
CA GLY A 85 -9.23 -25.24 -3.25
C GLY A 85 -8.41 -23.99 -2.86
N GLN A 86 -8.88 -23.21 -1.87
CA GLN A 86 -8.19 -22.05 -1.33
C GLN A 86 -7.51 -22.40 0.00
N ILE A 87 -6.35 -21.77 0.24
CA ILE A 87 -5.63 -21.84 1.52
C ILE A 87 -5.68 -20.45 2.11
N TYR A 88 -6.26 -20.31 3.31
CA TYR A 88 -6.23 -19.04 4.03
C TYR A 88 -4.93 -18.94 4.83
N LEU A 89 -4.14 -17.89 4.63
CA LEU A 89 -2.91 -17.66 5.40
C LEU A 89 -3.03 -16.37 6.22
N PRO A 90 -2.33 -16.29 7.36
CA PRO A 90 -2.27 -15.07 8.15
C PRO A 90 -1.50 -13.98 7.41
N GLU A 91 -2.13 -12.81 7.27
CA GLU A 91 -1.52 -11.62 6.71
C GLU A 91 -1.76 -10.41 7.61
N ILE A 92 -0.86 -9.43 7.57
CA ILE A 92 -1.09 -8.15 8.25
C ILE A 92 -2.04 -7.32 7.39
N TYR A 93 -3.06 -6.77 8.04
CA TYR A 93 -3.98 -5.81 7.47
C TYR A 93 -3.87 -4.46 8.20
N PHE A 94 -4.17 -3.40 7.48
CA PHE A 94 -4.05 -2.03 7.97
C PHE A 94 -5.42 -1.36 7.95
N LYS A 95 -5.93 -0.97 9.12
CA LYS A 95 -7.16 -0.18 9.25
C LYS A 95 -6.85 1.29 8.99
N SER A 96 -7.43 1.85 7.94
CA SER A 96 -7.27 3.27 7.61
C SER A 96 -7.90 4.17 8.66
N PHE A 97 -7.53 5.46 8.66
CA PHE A 97 -8.20 6.46 9.48
C PHE A 97 -9.72 6.45 9.25
N GLU A 98 -10.12 6.33 7.99
CA GLU A 98 -11.51 6.24 7.56
C GLU A 98 -12.21 5.00 8.13
N SER A 99 -11.58 3.82 8.10
CA SER A 99 -12.20 2.62 8.67
C SER A 99 -12.29 2.63 10.20
N LEU A 100 -11.45 3.43 10.87
CA LEU A 100 -11.51 3.62 12.32
C LEU A 100 -12.49 4.73 12.75
N THR A 101 -12.89 5.63 11.83
CA THR A 101 -13.70 6.82 12.18
C THR A 101 -15.05 6.92 11.46
N MET A 102 -15.30 6.05 10.48
CA MET A 102 -16.59 5.92 9.80
C MET A 102 -17.15 4.52 10.03
N PRO A 103 -17.98 4.34 11.08
CA PRO A 103 -18.53 3.04 11.40
C PRO A 103 -19.34 2.42 10.27
N SER A 104 -19.21 1.10 10.14
CA SER A 104 -20.07 0.30 9.26
C SER A 104 -21.50 0.27 9.82
N PRO A 105 -22.54 0.39 8.97
CA PRO A 105 -23.94 0.18 9.36
C PRO A 105 -24.22 -1.24 9.90
N SER A 106 -23.30 -2.18 9.69
CA SER A 106 -23.29 -3.51 10.29
C SER A 106 -22.02 -3.65 11.12
N PRO A 107 -22.01 -3.19 12.39
CA PRO A 107 -20.84 -3.27 13.24
C PRO A 107 -20.55 -4.72 13.60
N ARG A 108 -19.34 -5.20 13.30
CA ARG A 108 -18.87 -6.56 13.64
C ARG A 108 -18.17 -6.64 15.00
N GLY A 109 -18.35 -5.64 15.88
CA GLY A 109 -17.65 -5.56 17.16
C GLY A 109 -16.16 -5.26 17.05
N GLU A 110 -15.75 -4.53 16.01
CA GLU A 110 -14.33 -4.31 15.64
C GLU A 110 -13.70 -3.03 16.21
N GLU A 111 -14.30 -2.45 17.25
CA GLU A 111 -13.79 -1.25 17.93
C GLU A 111 -12.53 -1.60 18.72
N SER A 112 -11.38 -1.35 18.11
CA SER A 112 -10.09 -1.71 18.65
C SER A 112 -9.07 -0.65 18.28
N MET A 113 -8.16 -0.35 19.21
CA MET A 113 -7.02 0.54 18.97
C MET A 113 -5.92 -0.15 18.13
N ILE A 114 -6.19 -1.33 17.56
CA ILE A 114 -5.31 -2.05 16.65
C ILE A 114 -5.54 -1.56 15.21
N SER A 115 -4.63 -0.75 14.71
CA SER A 115 -4.56 -0.30 13.31
C SER A 115 -3.78 -1.26 12.40
N VAL A 116 -2.85 -2.03 12.98
CA VAL A 116 -2.05 -3.07 12.31
C VAL A 116 -2.48 -4.41 12.88
N CYS A 117 -3.41 -5.11 12.21
CA CYS A 117 -4.01 -6.35 12.69
C CYS A 117 -3.60 -7.55 11.84
N ILE A 118 -3.90 -8.77 12.32
CA ILE A 118 -3.68 -10.01 11.56
C ILE A 118 -5.04 -10.52 11.05
N VAL A 119 -5.15 -10.82 9.77
CA VAL A 119 -6.36 -11.33 9.14
C VAL A 119 -6.07 -12.60 8.34
N ALA A 120 -7.14 -13.34 8.02
CA ALA A 120 -7.07 -14.45 7.08
C ALA A 120 -7.22 -13.95 5.65
N ALA A 121 -6.16 -14.07 4.85
CA ALA A 121 -6.21 -13.80 3.43
C ALA A 121 -6.32 -15.12 2.67
N SER A 122 -7.26 -15.18 1.71
CA SER A 122 -7.34 -16.33 0.82
C SER A 122 -6.23 -16.25 -0.22
N HIS A 123 -5.40 -17.29 -0.26
CA HIS A 123 -4.53 -17.56 -1.38
C HIS A 123 -5.13 -18.68 -2.21
N THR A 124 -5.39 -18.41 -3.48
CA THR A 124 -5.58 -19.48 -4.44
C THR A 124 -4.27 -20.26 -4.53
N CYS A 125 -4.27 -21.52 -4.06
CA CYS A 125 -3.18 -22.43 -4.34
C CYS A 125 -3.10 -22.49 -5.87
N GLY A 126 -2.03 -21.95 -6.44
CA GLY A 126 -1.92 -21.67 -7.86
C GLY A 126 -2.19 -22.90 -8.71
N GLU A 127 -3.45 -23.14 -9.06
CA GLU A 127 -3.76 -23.89 -10.26
C GLU A 127 -3.18 -23.04 -11.37
N LYS A 128 -2.06 -23.50 -11.93
CA LYS A 128 -1.51 -23.03 -13.19
C LYS A 128 -2.70 -22.92 -14.14
N ARG A 129 -3.19 -21.71 -14.41
CA ARG A 129 -4.20 -21.54 -15.46
C ARG A 129 -3.54 -22.09 -16.73
N PRO A 130 -4.10 -23.14 -17.35
CA PRO A 130 -3.41 -23.84 -18.43
C PRO A 130 -3.25 -22.88 -19.62
N GLY A 131 -2.01 -22.64 -20.07
CA GLY A 131 -1.76 -22.05 -21.38
C GLY A 131 -0.57 -21.11 -21.54
N THR A 132 -0.05 -20.47 -20.49
CA THR A 132 1.00 -19.44 -20.64
C THR A 132 2.30 -19.84 -19.94
N SER A 133 3.40 -19.93 -20.70
CA SER A 133 4.71 -20.26 -20.15
C SER A 133 5.37 -19.03 -19.50
N GLN A 134 6.36 -19.25 -18.62
CA GLN A 134 7.17 -18.17 -18.05
C GLN A 134 7.85 -17.33 -19.14
N ASP A 135 8.30 -17.97 -20.22
CA ASP A 135 8.94 -17.30 -21.35
C ASP A 135 7.97 -16.39 -22.11
N ASP A 136 6.70 -16.77 -22.22
CA ASP A 136 5.67 -15.93 -22.86
C ASP A 136 5.38 -14.68 -22.04
N VAL A 137 5.16 -14.83 -20.72
CA VAL A 137 4.93 -13.69 -19.81
C VAL A 137 6.14 -12.75 -19.82
N LYS A 138 7.35 -13.31 -19.76
CA LYS A 138 8.60 -12.55 -19.83
C LYS A 138 8.72 -11.80 -21.15
N SER A 139 8.48 -12.47 -22.27
CA SER A 139 8.57 -11.86 -23.61
C SER A 139 7.54 -10.74 -23.78
N ALA A 140 6.32 -10.93 -23.26
CA ALA A 140 5.28 -9.92 -23.25
C ALA A 140 5.70 -8.70 -22.42
N PHE A 141 6.19 -8.90 -21.19
CA PHE A 141 6.70 -7.81 -20.36
C PHE A 141 7.89 -7.11 -20.99
N ASP A 142 8.85 -7.82 -21.56
CA ASP A 142 10.03 -7.24 -22.22
C ASP A 142 9.68 -6.42 -23.46
N ARG A 143 8.68 -6.84 -24.23
CA ARG A 143 8.12 -6.07 -25.33
C ARG A 143 7.44 -4.80 -24.79
N TYR A 144 6.56 -4.92 -23.80
CA TYR A 144 5.88 -3.79 -23.19
C TYR A 144 6.88 -2.78 -22.60
N PHE A 145 7.86 -3.24 -21.83
CA PHE A 145 8.88 -2.42 -21.20
C PHE A 145 9.63 -1.57 -22.22
N ARG A 146 10.05 -2.16 -23.35
CA ARG A 146 10.72 -1.43 -24.44
C ARG A 146 9.82 -0.38 -25.08
N THR A 147 8.54 -0.69 -25.28
CA THR A 147 7.56 0.27 -25.80
C THR A 147 7.35 1.42 -24.82
N TRP A 148 7.22 1.13 -23.53
CA TRP A 148 7.05 2.15 -22.49
C TRP A 148 8.28 3.06 -22.36
N GLU A 149 9.48 2.47 -22.37
CA GLU A 149 10.76 3.21 -22.31
C GLU A 149 10.89 4.22 -23.47
N GLN A 150 10.37 3.89 -24.65
CA GLN A 150 10.38 4.74 -25.84
C GLN A 150 9.18 5.69 -25.93
N SER A 151 8.27 5.65 -24.96
CA SER A 151 7.03 6.42 -24.99
C SER A 151 7.26 7.91 -24.72
N GLU A 152 6.39 8.76 -25.26
CA GLU A 152 6.33 10.18 -24.92
C GLU A 152 5.99 10.40 -23.45
N ALA A 153 5.19 9.50 -22.86
CA ALA A 153 4.81 9.54 -21.45
C ALA A 153 6.05 9.44 -20.54
N TRP A 154 6.89 8.42 -20.74
CA TRP A 154 8.15 8.30 -19.99
C TRP A 154 9.09 9.45 -20.29
N THR A 155 9.29 9.81 -21.57
CA THR A 155 10.21 10.89 -21.95
C THR A 155 9.84 12.22 -21.27
N THR A 156 8.56 12.57 -21.25
CA THR A 156 8.06 13.79 -20.61
C THR A 156 8.25 13.74 -19.10
N LEU A 157 7.89 12.62 -18.46
CA LEU A 157 8.03 12.46 -17.03
C LEU A 157 9.50 12.50 -16.59
N GLU A 158 10.38 11.81 -17.32
CA GLU A 158 11.81 11.80 -17.07
C GLU A 158 12.39 13.22 -17.14
N GLN A 159 12.04 13.99 -18.18
CA GLN A 159 12.47 15.38 -18.30
C GLN A 159 12.02 16.22 -17.10
N GLN A 160 10.77 16.07 -16.66
CA GLN A 160 10.26 16.79 -15.49
C GLN A 160 11.00 16.39 -14.21
N ILE A 161 11.22 15.10 -13.97
CA ILE A 161 11.98 14.63 -12.79
C ILE A 161 13.42 15.15 -12.84
N ARG A 162 14.06 15.14 -14.01
CA ARG A 162 15.44 15.63 -14.21
C ARG A 162 15.62 17.10 -13.82
N LEU A 163 14.59 17.94 -13.95
CA LEU A 163 14.64 19.34 -13.50
C LEU A 163 14.76 19.47 -11.97
N HIS A 164 14.24 18.48 -11.24
CA HIS A 164 14.21 18.47 -9.78
C HIS A 164 15.31 17.59 -9.16
N LEU A 165 15.98 16.75 -9.95
CA LEU A 165 17.08 15.91 -9.47
C LEU A 165 18.10 16.68 -8.60
N PRO A 166 18.57 17.89 -8.96
CA PRO A 166 19.55 18.61 -8.13
C PRO A 166 19.09 18.91 -6.70
N THR A 167 17.78 18.92 -6.42
CA THR A 167 17.20 19.16 -5.09
C THR A 167 16.86 17.87 -4.35
N LEU A 168 17.16 16.70 -4.93
CA LEU A 168 16.88 15.41 -4.29
C LEU A 168 18.13 14.86 -3.61
N PRO A 169 17.98 14.12 -2.49
CA PRO A 169 19.12 13.56 -1.78
C PRO A 169 19.95 12.62 -2.65
N LYS A 170 21.27 12.81 -2.65
CA LYS A 170 22.22 11.85 -3.25
C LYS A 170 22.30 10.52 -2.51
N THR A 171 21.71 10.44 -1.33
CA THR A 171 21.64 9.27 -0.47
C THR A 171 20.53 8.29 -0.86
N ILE A 172 19.71 8.60 -1.87
CA ILE A 172 18.67 7.67 -2.35
C ILE A 172 19.33 6.35 -2.80
N ASP A 173 18.92 5.24 -2.18
CA ASP A 173 19.57 3.94 -2.35
C ASP A 173 18.57 2.79 -2.57
N LYS A 174 17.26 3.07 -2.56
CA LYS A 174 16.24 2.04 -2.73
C LYS A 174 14.95 2.54 -3.39
N VAL A 175 14.33 1.66 -4.16
CA VAL A 175 12.98 1.78 -4.71
C VAL A 175 12.14 0.63 -4.17
N ILE A 176 10.91 0.91 -3.72
CA ILE A 176 10.02 -0.06 -3.10
C ILE A 176 8.63 0.06 -3.73
N GLY A 177 8.18 -0.99 -4.41
CA GLY A 177 6.83 -1.09 -4.99
C GLY A 177 5.87 -1.87 -4.10
N PHE A 178 4.67 -1.31 -3.85
CA PHE A 178 3.60 -1.96 -3.11
C PHE A 178 2.36 -2.15 -3.99
N GLY A 179 1.93 -3.41 -4.14
CA GLY A 179 0.69 -3.74 -4.84
C GLY A 179 0.72 -3.42 -6.34
N LEU A 180 1.82 -3.74 -7.02
CA LEU A 180 2.02 -3.39 -8.44
C LEU A 180 1.34 -4.36 -9.43
N GLY A 181 0.65 -5.39 -8.94
CA GLY A 181 -0.11 -6.34 -9.74
C GLY A 181 0.73 -7.44 -10.38
N ASP A 182 0.14 -8.60 -10.62
CA ASP A 182 0.84 -9.75 -11.18
C ASP A 182 1.01 -9.67 -12.70
N LEU A 183 2.24 -9.84 -13.21
CA LEU A 183 2.56 -9.77 -14.64
C LEU A 183 1.89 -10.90 -15.47
N THR A 184 1.55 -12.04 -14.85
CA THR A 184 0.88 -13.15 -15.54
C THR A 184 -0.57 -12.82 -15.85
N TYR A 185 -1.24 -12.03 -15.01
CA TYR A 185 -2.62 -11.60 -15.23
C TYR A 185 -2.74 -10.79 -16.53
N ASP A 186 -1.83 -9.83 -16.71
CA ASP A 186 -1.68 -9.02 -17.92
C ASP A 186 -1.44 -9.89 -19.17
N ALA A 187 -0.52 -10.86 -19.09
CA ALA A 187 -0.18 -11.73 -20.21
C ALA A 187 -1.31 -12.69 -20.63
N ILE A 188 -2.14 -13.13 -19.68
CA ILE A 188 -3.22 -14.11 -19.92
C ILE A 188 -4.50 -13.42 -20.40
N ILE A 189 -4.84 -12.25 -19.85
CA ILE A 189 -6.17 -11.65 -20.03
C ILE A 189 -6.18 -10.57 -21.10
N CYS A 190 -5.09 -9.81 -21.27
CA CYS A 190 -5.11 -8.68 -22.20
C CYS A 190 -4.92 -9.08 -23.66
N GLY A 191 -4.38 -10.29 -23.94
CA GLY A 191 -4.03 -10.71 -25.30
C GLY A 191 -3.14 -9.67 -26.02
N ASP A 192 -2.85 -9.90 -27.30
CA ASP A 192 -2.13 -8.89 -28.10
C ASP A 192 -3.08 -7.77 -28.62
N ASP A 193 -4.41 -7.83 -28.38
CA ASP A 193 -5.39 -7.10 -29.21
C ASP A 193 -6.65 -6.51 -28.52
N ASP A 194 -6.84 -6.56 -27.18
CA ASP A 194 -8.12 -6.05 -26.58
C ASP A 194 -8.09 -4.60 -26.08
N GLY A 195 -7.03 -3.82 -26.32
CA GLY A 195 -6.95 -2.44 -25.81
C GLY A 195 -7.05 -2.29 -24.28
N ARG A 196 -7.15 -3.41 -23.53
CA ARG A 196 -7.01 -3.48 -22.08
C ARG A 196 -5.53 -3.35 -21.74
N LYS A 197 -5.21 -2.24 -21.06
CA LYS A 197 -3.85 -1.84 -20.78
C LYS A 197 -3.22 -2.75 -19.72
N ASN A 198 -1.97 -3.13 -19.94
CA ASN A 198 -1.15 -3.89 -19.00
C ASN A 198 -0.72 -3.01 -17.82
N ARG A 199 -1.66 -2.74 -16.91
CA ARG A 199 -1.47 -1.90 -15.71
C ARG A 199 -0.28 -2.39 -14.88
N SER A 200 -0.18 -3.71 -14.69
CA SER A 200 0.90 -4.30 -13.89
C SER A 200 2.23 -4.06 -14.59
N SER A 201 2.29 -4.30 -15.91
CA SER A 201 3.51 -4.05 -16.70
C SER A 201 3.92 -2.58 -16.69
N GLU A 202 2.97 -1.64 -16.76
CA GLU A 202 3.24 -0.20 -16.68
C GLU A 202 3.90 0.20 -15.36
N GLN A 203 3.32 -0.26 -14.25
CA GLN A 203 3.79 0.06 -12.91
C GLN A 203 5.19 -0.51 -12.64
N HIS A 204 5.45 -1.75 -13.07
CA HIS A 204 6.78 -2.34 -12.99
C HIS A 204 7.78 -1.66 -13.93
N ALA A 205 7.35 -1.25 -15.14
CA ALA A 205 8.21 -0.50 -16.04
C ALA A 205 8.61 0.84 -15.44
N LEU A 206 7.66 1.59 -14.87
CA LEU A 206 7.94 2.84 -14.15
C LEU A 206 8.92 2.62 -13.00
N MET A 207 8.71 1.59 -12.17
CA MET A 207 9.62 1.23 -11.07
C MET A 207 11.05 1.04 -11.57
N LEU A 208 11.25 0.21 -12.60
CA LEU A 208 12.57 -0.09 -13.16
C LEU A 208 13.21 1.13 -13.83
N MET A 209 12.42 2.00 -14.48
CA MET A 209 12.92 3.23 -15.07
C MET A 209 13.37 4.25 -14.01
N LEU A 210 12.65 4.36 -12.89
CA LEU A 210 13.09 5.16 -11.74
C LEU A 210 14.38 4.62 -11.13
N VAL A 211 14.54 3.29 -11.00
CA VAL A 211 15.81 2.70 -10.55
C VAL A 211 16.97 3.15 -11.43
N ARG A 212 16.82 3.10 -12.77
CA ARG A 212 17.86 3.54 -13.71
C ARG A 212 18.17 5.04 -13.55
N LEU A 213 17.14 5.87 -13.55
CA LEU A 213 17.28 7.32 -13.41
C LEU A 213 17.98 7.73 -12.11
N PHE A 214 17.61 7.11 -10.99
CA PHE A 214 18.18 7.46 -9.69
C PHE A 214 19.55 6.84 -9.47
N LYS A 215 19.86 5.69 -10.06
CA LYS A 215 21.22 5.16 -10.09
C LYS A 215 22.20 6.11 -10.80
N GLU A 216 21.78 6.69 -11.94
CA GLU A 216 22.55 7.74 -12.62
C GLU A 216 22.69 8.99 -11.75
N HIS A 217 21.60 9.42 -11.12
CA HIS A 217 21.57 10.62 -10.31
C HIS A 217 22.50 10.54 -9.08
N THR A 218 22.42 9.44 -8.33
CA THR A 218 23.14 9.29 -7.07
C THR A 218 24.57 8.82 -7.26
N GLY A 219 24.86 8.14 -8.39
CA GLY A 219 26.13 7.45 -8.61
C GLY A 219 26.32 6.22 -7.70
N ASN A 220 25.28 5.84 -6.94
CA ASN A 220 25.29 4.73 -5.99
C ASN A 220 24.48 3.55 -6.52
N SER A 221 24.63 2.38 -5.88
CA SER A 221 23.70 1.27 -6.12
C SER A 221 22.32 1.64 -5.56
N VAL A 222 21.29 1.55 -6.41
CA VAL A 222 19.90 1.66 -6.00
C VAL A 222 19.28 0.27 -6.01
N LYS A 223 18.89 -0.24 -4.84
CA LYS A 223 18.20 -1.54 -4.70
C LYS A 223 16.74 -1.41 -5.11
N CYS A 224 16.14 -2.49 -5.60
CA CYS A 224 14.76 -2.50 -6.05
C CYS A 224 14.00 -3.59 -5.31
N TYR A 225 12.92 -3.23 -4.63
CA TYR A 225 12.08 -4.14 -3.86
C TYR A 225 10.64 -4.08 -4.37
N ALA A 226 9.96 -5.21 -4.35
CA ALA A 226 8.52 -5.27 -4.66
C ALA A 226 7.79 -6.17 -3.67
N GLN A 227 6.60 -5.75 -3.26
CA GLN A 227 5.72 -6.49 -2.38
C GLN A 227 4.30 -6.49 -2.95
N ASP A 228 3.82 -7.67 -3.34
CA ASP A 228 2.43 -7.89 -3.72
C ASP A 228 2.03 -9.32 -3.33
N PRO A 229 1.05 -9.50 -2.43
CA PRO A 229 0.55 -10.83 -2.05
C PRO A 229 0.03 -11.65 -3.25
N MET A 230 -0.38 -10.98 -4.33
CA MET A 230 -0.95 -11.62 -5.52
C MET A 230 0.11 -12.12 -6.51
N TYR A 231 1.41 -11.92 -6.25
CA TYR A 231 2.44 -12.43 -7.15
C TYR A 231 2.44 -13.97 -7.23
N ALA A 232 2.17 -14.48 -8.43
CA ALA A 232 2.44 -15.84 -8.84
C ALA A 232 3.95 -16.06 -8.98
N ASP A 233 4.39 -17.31 -8.82
CA ASP A 233 5.82 -17.65 -8.87
C ASP A 233 6.48 -17.31 -10.21
N THR A 234 5.73 -17.39 -11.31
CA THR A 234 6.18 -16.92 -12.63
C THR A 234 6.52 -15.43 -12.61
N CYS A 235 5.67 -14.59 -12.01
CA CYS A 235 5.93 -13.15 -11.88
C CYS A 235 7.15 -12.91 -11.00
N LYS A 236 7.24 -13.58 -9.84
CA LYS A 236 8.39 -13.47 -8.93
C LYS A 236 9.70 -13.82 -9.65
N GLY A 237 9.73 -14.90 -10.43
CA GLY A 237 10.89 -15.31 -11.21
C GLY A 237 11.34 -14.24 -12.21
N ILE A 238 10.39 -13.66 -12.95
CA ILE A 238 10.67 -12.58 -13.91
C ILE A 238 11.22 -11.34 -13.19
N LEU A 239 10.63 -10.95 -12.05
CA LEU A 239 11.07 -9.79 -11.28
C LEU A 239 12.51 -9.98 -10.73
N VAL A 240 12.82 -11.16 -10.21
CA VAL A 240 14.18 -11.51 -9.75
C VAL A 240 15.20 -11.42 -10.89
N GLU A 241 14.87 -11.91 -12.08
CA GLU A 241 15.74 -11.78 -13.27
C GLU A 241 15.98 -10.32 -13.68
N LYS A 242 15.07 -9.40 -13.34
CA LYS A 242 15.21 -7.95 -13.56
C LYS A 242 15.92 -7.23 -12.41
N GLY A 243 16.41 -7.96 -11.41
CA GLY A 243 17.09 -7.40 -10.24
C GLY A 243 16.16 -6.77 -9.22
N VAL A 244 14.92 -7.26 -9.13
CA VAL A 244 13.94 -6.88 -8.12
C VAL A 244 13.89 -7.95 -7.03
N ASP A 245 14.13 -7.52 -5.79
CA ASP A 245 13.97 -8.36 -4.61
C ASP A 245 12.50 -8.39 -4.21
N VAL A 246 11.79 -9.48 -4.52
CA VAL A 246 10.41 -9.68 -4.07
C VAL A 246 10.41 -10.02 -2.59
N VAL A 247 9.85 -9.14 -1.76
CA VAL A 247 9.87 -9.30 -0.29
C VAL A 247 8.57 -9.93 0.21
N HIS A 248 8.69 -10.74 1.26
CA HIS A 248 7.57 -11.43 1.90
C HIS A 248 6.98 -10.63 3.07
N GLY A 249 5.72 -10.96 3.39
CA GLY A 249 4.99 -10.35 4.49
C GLY A 249 4.83 -8.85 4.27
N ASN A 250 5.15 -8.06 5.30
CA ASN A 250 5.10 -6.59 5.23
C ASN A 250 6.47 -5.93 5.39
N THR A 251 7.52 -6.67 5.04
CA THR A 251 8.91 -6.21 5.11
C THR A 251 9.15 -4.95 4.29
N GLY A 252 8.42 -4.74 3.19
CA GLY A 252 8.53 -3.54 2.35
C GLY A 252 8.36 -2.26 3.15
N PHE A 253 7.39 -2.20 4.08
CA PHE A 253 7.18 -1.02 4.92
C PHE A 253 8.33 -0.76 5.90
N LEU A 254 9.02 -1.82 6.35
CA LEU A 254 10.16 -1.69 7.25
C LEU A 254 11.39 -1.10 6.53
N LEU A 255 11.48 -1.28 5.20
CA LEU A 255 12.56 -0.76 4.36
C LEU A 255 12.42 0.74 4.05
N VAL A 256 11.20 1.28 4.10
CA VAL A 256 10.90 2.69 3.80
C VAL A 256 11.63 3.62 4.74
N ASP A 257 12.34 4.60 4.19
CA ASP A 257 12.97 5.68 4.94
C ASP A 257 13.09 6.95 4.09
N GLU A 258 13.75 7.98 4.61
CA GLU A 258 13.92 9.28 3.94
C GLU A 258 14.73 9.23 2.64
N ASN A 259 15.40 8.11 2.37
CA ASN A 259 16.21 7.85 1.18
C ASN A 259 15.53 6.89 0.19
N SER A 260 14.27 6.54 0.45
CA SER A 260 13.52 5.63 -0.40
C SER A 260 12.71 6.36 -1.49
N ILE A 261 12.47 5.63 -2.57
CA ILE A 261 11.42 5.91 -3.56
C ILE A 261 10.33 4.88 -3.34
N VAL A 262 9.08 5.32 -3.19
CA VAL A 262 7.93 4.43 -2.95
C VAL A 262 6.98 4.49 -4.14
N LEU A 263 6.53 3.34 -4.63
CA LEU A 263 5.49 3.23 -5.64
C LEU A 263 4.29 2.49 -5.07
N SER A 264 3.08 3.02 -5.28
CA SER A 264 1.85 2.29 -4.99
C SER A 264 0.66 2.84 -5.75
N PHE A 265 -0.06 1.99 -6.46
CA PHE A 265 -1.17 2.38 -7.31
C PHE A 265 -2.38 1.53 -7.00
N SER A 266 -3.43 2.16 -6.48
CA SER A 266 -4.70 1.59 -6.03
C SER A 266 -4.53 0.26 -5.28
N PRO A 267 -3.71 0.22 -4.21
CA PRO A 267 -3.49 -0.99 -3.43
C PRO A 267 -4.75 -1.34 -2.61
N ASN A 268 -4.85 -2.61 -2.18
CA ASN A 268 -5.94 -3.08 -1.32
C ASN A 268 -5.72 -2.80 0.19
N ILE A 269 -4.75 -1.94 0.52
CA ILE A 269 -4.42 -1.49 1.88
C ILE A 269 -4.05 0.01 1.85
N PRO A 270 -4.16 0.75 2.97
CA PRO A 270 -3.87 2.18 3.05
C PRO A 270 -2.38 2.55 2.99
N VAL A 271 -1.67 2.16 1.94
CA VAL A 271 -0.23 2.42 1.77
C VAL A 271 0.09 3.89 1.98
N ARG A 272 -0.67 4.82 1.40
CA ARG A 272 -0.36 6.25 1.50
C ARG A 272 -0.46 6.78 2.92
N GLN A 273 -1.39 6.24 3.73
CA GLN A 273 -1.52 6.62 5.14
C GLN A 273 -0.41 6.00 5.99
N VAL A 274 -0.03 4.75 5.71
CA VAL A 274 1.13 4.13 6.37
C VAL A 274 2.38 4.96 6.10
N ILE A 275 2.62 5.33 4.84
CA ILE A 275 3.78 6.17 4.46
C ILE A 275 3.73 7.56 5.14
N ALA A 276 2.54 8.14 5.34
CA ALA A 276 2.40 9.43 6.01
C ALA A 276 2.78 9.40 7.50
N ASP A 277 2.71 8.22 8.16
CA ASP A 277 3.12 8.01 9.55
C ASP A 277 4.55 7.45 9.69
N LEU A 278 5.15 6.99 8.59
CA LEU A 278 6.54 6.53 8.52
C LEU A 278 7.50 7.66 8.11
N PRO A 279 8.84 7.45 8.18
CA PRO A 279 9.78 8.43 7.64
C PRO A 279 9.52 8.66 6.15
N ARG A 280 9.27 9.93 5.81
CA ARG A 280 8.72 10.31 4.51
C ARG A 280 9.73 10.07 3.39
N PRO A 281 9.39 9.31 2.34
CA PRO A 281 10.32 9.00 1.24
C PRO A 281 10.74 10.24 0.46
N ALA A 282 11.89 10.18 -0.22
CA ALA A 282 12.33 11.28 -1.08
C ALA A 282 11.44 11.44 -2.31
N VAL A 283 10.87 10.33 -2.80
CA VAL A 283 9.99 10.29 -3.96
C VAL A 283 8.84 9.33 -3.71
N MET A 284 7.62 9.70 -4.12
CA MET A 284 6.48 8.79 -4.19
C MET A 284 5.91 8.79 -5.59
N ALA A 285 5.57 7.63 -6.15
CA ALA A 285 4.73 7.54 -7.34
C ALA A 285 3.45 6.79 -6.99
N CYS A 286 2.30 7.46 -7.04
CA CYS A 286 1.04 6.86 -6.62
C CYS A 286 -0.17 7.49 -7.32
N ASP A 287 -1.36 6.97 -7.02
CA ASP A 287 -2.60 7.63 -7.40
C ASP A 287 -2.58 9.08 -6.90
N LYS A 288 -3.21 9.97 -7.67
CA LYS A 288 -3.28 11.38 -7.34
C LYS A 288 -3.87 11.56 -5.94
N ILE A 289 -3.20 12.40 -5.16
CA ILE A 289 -3.58 12.75 -3.81
C ILE A 289 -4.46 13.99 -3.96
N SER A 290 -5.76 13.76 -3.97
CA SER A 290 -6.78 14.79 -3.97
C SER A 290 -7.72 14.60 -2.80
N GLU A 291 -8.43 15.67 -2.46
CA GLU A 291 -9.53 15.59 -1.50
C GLU A 291 -10.48 14.45 -1.90
N PRO A 292 -10.82 13.54 -0.98
CA PRO A 292 -11.71 12.43 -1.29
C PRO A 292 -13.10 12.98 -1.64
N THR A 293 -13.73 12.41 -2.66
CA THR A 293 -15.15 12.62 -2.88
C THR A 293 -15.92 12.03 -1.71
N ARG A 294 -16.64 12.88 -0.96
CA ARG A 294 -17.52 12.39 0.10
C ARG A 294 -18.57 11.47 -0.53
N SER A 295 -18.60 10.23 -0.06
CA SER A 295 -19.67 9.30 -0.36
C SER A 295 -20.22 8.74 0.95
N GLU A 296 -21.39 8.11 0.88
CA GLU A 296 -22.06 7.50 2.02
C GLU A 296 -22.00 5.98 1.88
N TRP A 297 -22.24 5.25 2.97
CA TRP A 297 -22.40 3.81 2.91
C TRP A 297 -23.54 3.45 1.95
N GLN A 298 -23.24 2.62 0.97
CA GLN A 298 -24.22 2.19 -0.03
C GLN A 298 -24.51 0.70 0.11
N ARG A 299 -25.77 0.33 -0.09
CA ARG A 299 -26.16 -1.08 -0.11
C ARG A 299 -26.16 -1.59 -1.54
N MET A 300 -25.40 -2.64 -1.82
CA MET A 300 -25.41 -3.36 -3.10
C MET A 300 -25.78 -4.82 -2.85
N GLY A 301 -27.05 -5.14 -3.09
CA GLY A 301 -27.61 -6.45 -2.74
C GLY A 301 -27.61 -6.68 -1.23
N THR A 302 -26.87 -7.70 -0.79
CA THR A 302 -26.67 -8.05 0.63
C THR A 302 -25.42 -7.44 1.24
N ALA A 303 -24.56 -6.79 0.45
CA ALA A 303 -23.31 -6.21 0.93
C ALA A 303 -23.41 -4.69 1.14
N TRP A 304 -22.69 -4.21 2.15
CA TRP A 304 -22.41 -2.79 2.32
C TRP A 304 -21.13 -2.43 1.57
N ILE A 305 -21.19 -1.37 0.77
CA ILE A 305 -20.05 -0.76 0.10
C ILE A 305 -19.59 0.42 0.94
N SER A 306 -18.31 0.39 1.32
CA SER A 306 -17.67 1.45 2.08
C SER A 306 -17.64 2.77 1.30
N PRO A 307 -17.78 3.92 1.98
CA PRO A 307 -17.72 5.25 1.36
C PRO A 307 -16.30 5.69 0.96
N TYR A 308 -15.32 4.81 1.11
CA TYR A 308 -13.91 5.07 0.88
C TYR A 308 -13.27 3.86 0.18
N SER A 309 -12.20 4.12 -0.57
CA SER A 309 -11.39 3.08 -1.19
C SER A 309 -10.53 2.35 -0.15
N THR A 310 -9.87 1.28 -0.57
CA THR A 310 -8.91 0.53 0.24
C THR A 310 -7.64 1.31 0.59
N ASP A 311 -7.32 2.35 -0.18
CA ASP A 311 -6.24 3.31 0.12
C ASP A 311 -6.77 4.75 0.11
N PRO A 312 -7.57 5.13 1.13
CA PRO A 312 -8.18 6.44 1.17
C PRO A 312 -7.15 7.55 1.46
N VAL A 313 -7.48 8.76 1.01
CA VAL A 313 -6.68 9.96 1.27
C VAL A 313 -7.14 10.60 2.58
N SER A 314 -6.37 10.38 3.65
CA SER A 314 -6.64 10.97 4.96
C SER A 314 -6.06 12.38 5.12
N PRO A 315 -6.44 13.15 6.17
CA PRO A 315 -5.90 14.49 6.41
C PRO A 315 -4.37 14.54 6.47
N ARG A 316 -3.71 13.52 7.02
CA ARG A 316 -2.23 13.44 7.03
C ARG A 316 -1.63 13.19 5.66
N VAL A 317 -2.31 12.46 4.77
CA VAL A 317 -1.85 12.26 3.39
C VAL A 317 -1.92 13.57 2.62
N LEU A 318 -3.00 14.34 2.80
CA LEU A 318 -3.13 15.69 2.24
C LEU A 318 -2.04 16.63 2.79
N ALA A 319 -1.84 16.65 4.10
CA ALA A 319 -0.79 17.46 4.73
C ALA A 319 0.62 17.05 4.25
N MET A 320 0.87 15.75 4.07
CA MET A 320 2.14 15.26 3.54
C MET A 320 2.37 15.74 2.11
N ARG A 321 1.35 15.73 1.24
CA ARG A 321 1.46 16.17 -0.17
C ARG A 321 1.97 17.61 -0.28
N GLU A 322 1.62 18.49 0.65
CA GLU A 322 2.06 19.90 0.64
C GLU A 322 3.59 20.05 0.70
N ASP A 323 4.30 19.05 1.21
CA ASP A 323 5.77 19.02 1.27
C ASP A 323 6.43 18.47 -0.01
N TYR A 324 5.64 18.19 -1.06
CA TYR A 324 6.12 17.61 -2.32
C TYR A 324 5.79 18.49 -3.53
N VAL A 325 6.60 18.35 -4.57
CA VAL A 325 6.31 18.82 -5.93
C VAL A 325 5.58 17.70 -6.66
N GLU A 326 4.39 17.98 -7.17
CA GLU A 326 3.56 17.03 -7.93
C GLU A 326 3.87 17.11 -9.43
N LEU A 327 4.17 15.97 -10.03
CA LEU A 327 4.38 15.78 -11.46
C LEU A 327 3.38 14.75 -11.99
N LEU A 328 2.44 15.16 -12.84
CA LEU A 328 1.41 14.28 -13.36
C LEU A 328 2.00 13.24 -14.33
N ILE A 329 1.65 11.97 -14.12
CA ILE A 329 1.96 10.90 -15.06
C ILE A 329 0.87 10.91 -16.13
N LYS A 330 1.21 11.40 -17.32
CA LYS A 330 0.30 11.41 -18.47
C LYS A 330 0.23 10.00 -19.07
N THR A 331 -0.58 9.14 -18.47
CA THR A 331 -0.86 7.80 -19.01
C THR A 331 -2.21 7.80 -19.72
N THR A 332 -2.47 6.76 -20.50
CA THR A 332 -3.63 6.72 -21.40
C THR A 332 -4.97 6.38 -20.72
N GLU A 333 -5.02 6.18 -19.38
CA GLU A 333 -6.19 6.26 -18.43
C GLU A 333 -6.41 5.05 -17.51
N THR A 334 -6.74 5.33 -16.23
CA THR A 334 -8.05 5.09 -15.54
C THR A 334 -8.07 5.71 -14.13
N VAL A 335 -6.91 5.88 -13.49
CA VAL A 335 -6.75 6.66 -12.25
C VAL A 335 -5.66 7.70 -12.49
N GLU A 336 -5.97 8.98 -12.27
CA GLU A 336 -4.95 10.03 -12.34
C GLU A 336 -3.81 9.66 -11.38
N SER A 337 -2.58 9.63 -11.87
CA SER A 337 -1.40 9.23 -11.12
C SER A 337 -0.34 10.32 -11.18
N ALA A 338 0.49 10.42 -10.15
CA ALA A 338 1.52 11.44 -10.07
C ALA A 338 2.79 10.92 -9.40
N VAL A 339 3.91 11.53 -9.76
CA VAL A 339 5.18 11.46 -9.03
C VAL A 339 5.28 12.70 -8.14
N TYR A 340 5.49 12.46 -6.84
CA TYR A 340 5.70 13.47 -5.82
C TYR A 340 7.17 13.48 -5.45
N LEU A 341 7.84 14.62 -5.59
CA LEU A 341 9.24 14.82 -5.23
C LEU A 341 9.34 15.68 -3.97
N ARG A 342 9.96 15.17 -2.90
CA ARG A 342 10.01 15.88 -1.61
C ARG A 342 10.77 17.20 -1.78
N LYS A 343 10.18 18.31 -1.32
CA LYS A 343 10.85 19.62 -1.27
C LYS A 343 11.97 19.56 -0.23
N GLU A 344 13.13 20.13 -0.52
CA GLU A 344 14.13 20.31 0.54
C GLU A 344 13.60 21.30 1.57
N THR A 345 13.68 20.91 2.84
CA THR A 345 13.63 21.89 3.93
C THR A 345 14.99 22.57 3.95
N ILE A 346 15.08 23.79 3.41
CA ILE A 346 16.26 24.63 3.64
C ILE A 346 16.36 24.79 5.17
N PRO A 347 17.41 24.31 5.84
CA PRO A 347 17.56 24.56 7.26
C PRO A 347 17.60 26.07 7.45
N ASN A 348 16.70 26.61 8.28
CA ASN A 348 16.72 28.01 8.66
C ASN A 348 18.14 28.38 9.09
N LEU A 349 18.81 29.22 8.29
CA LEU A 349 19.98 29.98 8.71
C LEU A 349 19.52 30.98 9.77
N SER A 350 19.22 30.50 10.98
CA SER A 350 18.96 31.34 12.14
C SER A 350 20.26 31.97 12.60
N GLN A 351 20.51 33.15 12.03
CA GLN A 351 21.12 34.33 12.65
C GLN A 351 22.30 34.05 13.58
N GLY A 352 23.51 34.16 13.02
CA GLY A 352 24.70 34.41 13.82
C GLY A 352 24.51 35.66 14.68
N ARG A 353 24.43 35.46 16.00
CA ARG A 353 24.63 36.55 16.96
C ARG A 353 26.05 37.08 16.78
N VAL A 354 26.15 38.31 16.29
CA VAL A 354 27.35 39.13 16.45
C VAL A 354 27.52 39.37 17.95
N PRO A 355 28.69 39.13 18.56
CA PRO A 355 28.94 39.51 19.94
C PRO A 355 29.07 41.04 20.00
N SER A 356 28.28 41.69 20.85
CA SER A 356 28.45 43.10 21.16
C SER A 356 29.77 43.30 21.90
N SER A 357 30.54 44.29 21.44
CA SER A 357 31.73 44.83 22.11
C SER A 357 31.34 45.83 23.19
#